data_AF-A0A7V1LSS1-F1
#
_entry.id   AF-A0A7V1LSS1-F1
#
_cell.length_a   1.000
_cell.length_b   1.000
_cell.length_c   1.000
_cell.angle_alpha   90.00
_cell.angle_beta   90.00
_cell.angle_gamma   90.00
#
_symmetry.space_group_name_H-M   'P 1'
#
loop_
_entity.id
_entity.type
_entity.pdbx_description
1 polymer ?
#
loop_
_entity_poly.entity_id
_entity_poly.type
_entity_poly.pdbx_seq_one_letter_code
_entity_poly.pdbx_strand_id
1 'polypeptide(L)' 'MFDAYGHISGMVCSKLNAETIHEMTGDVPQNVNFAIKSHTIIMFLHALDVTINEAERSGQKTPAEISQEALHYVFQILCR' A
#
# COMPACT_ATOMS: atom_id res chain seq x y z
N MET A 1 2.65 -1.64 -0.22
CA MET A 1 3.96 -1.74 0.47
C MET A 1 4.38 -3.20 0.46
N PHE A 2 5.66 -3.47 0.18
CA PHE A 2 6.20 -4.83 0.06
C PHE A 2 7.24 -5.11 1.14
N ASP A 3 7.35 -6.37 1.57
CA ASP A 3 8.46 -6.84 2.42
C ASP A 3 9.70 -7.21 1.59
N ALA A 4 10.78 -7.65 2.25
CA ALA A 4 12.04 -8.04 1.60
C ALA A 4 11.95 -9.30 0.70
N TYR A 5 10.79 -9.96 0.68
CA TYR A 5 10.51 -11.12 -0.17
C TYR A 5 9.59 -10.75 -1.36
N GLY A 6 9.11 -9.50 -1.40
CA GLY A 6 8.18 -9.02 -2.43
C GLY A 6 6.71 -9.30 -2.11
N HIS A 7 6.37 -9.72 -0.89
CA HIS A 7 4.99 -9.97 -0.50
C HIS A 7 4.30 -8.68 0.00
N ILE A 8 2.98 -8.63 -0.11
CA ILE A 8 2.18 -7.49 0.36
C ILE A 8 2.28 -7.42 1.89
N SER A 9 2.96 -6.38 2.37
CA SER A 9 3.15 -6.10 3.79
C SER A 9 2.12 -5.08 4.32
N GLY A 10 1.53 -4.27 3.43
CA GLY A 10 0.49 -3.31 3.79
C GLY A 10 0.00 -2.47 2.61
N MET A 11 -1.12 -1.80 2.80
CA MET A 11 -1.75 -0.90 1.83
C MET A 11 -1.87 0.51 2.41
N VAL A 12 -1.66 1.52 1.56
CA VAL A 12 -1.84 2.94 1.89
C VAL A 12 -3.06 3.41 1.13
N CYS A 13 -4.15 3.76 1.82
CA CYS A 13 -5.40 4.18 1.17
C CYS A 13 -5.71 5.68 1.28
N SER A 14 -4.94 6.45 2.04
CA SER A 14 -5.15 7.90 2.08
C SER A 14 -3.84 8.66 2.21
N LYS A 15 -3.74 9.74 1.44
CA LYS A 15 -2.92 10.90 1.75
C LYS A 15 -3.80 11.91 2.48
N LEU A 16 -3.24 12.56 3.48
CA LEU A 16 -3.91 13.61 4.25
C LEU A 16 -4.29 14.77 3.31
N ASN A 17 -5.47 15.38 3.49
CA ASN A 17 -5.83 16.57 2.73
C ASN A 17 -4.84 17.69 3.10
N ALA A 18 -3.94 17.99 2.17
CA ALA A 18 -2.85 18.93 2.36
C ALA A 18 -3.35 20.35 2.73
N GLU A 19 -4.52 20.74 2.23
CA GLU A 19 -5.11 22.06 2.45
C GLU A 19 -5.60 22.21 3.89
N THR A 20 -6.41 21.26 4.38
CA THR A 20 -6.92 21.25 5.76
C THR A 20 -5.80 21.25 6.81
N ILE A 21 -4.69 20.56 6.51
CA ILE A 21 -3.57 20.47 7.46
C ILE A 21 -2.71 21.73 7.41
N HIS A 22 -2.48 22.30 6.24
CA HIS A 22 -1.80 23.58 6.13
C HIS A 22 -2.52 24.69 6.92
N GLU A 23 -3.86 24.73 6.86
CA GLU A 23 -4.65 25.67 7.66
C GLU A 23 -4.50 25.45 9.16
N MET A 24 -4.32 24.21 9.60
CA MET A 24 -4.20 23.84 11.02
C MET A 24 -2.77 23.96 11.58
N THR A 25 -1.74 23.70 10.78
CA THR A 25 -0.35 23.56 11.25
C THR A 25 0.60 24.58 10.63
N GLY A 26 0.17 25.31 9.59
CA GLY A 26 1.03 26.16 8.77
C GLY A 26 2.00 25.39 7.85
N ASP A 27 1.96 24.06 7.87
CA ASP A 27 2.89 23.20 7.14
C ASP A 27 2.15 22.12 6.35
N VAL A 28 2.60 21.87 5.11
CA VAL A 28 2.03 20.83 4.25
C VAL A 28 2.85 19.56 4.42
N PRO A 29 2.34 18.53 5.13
CA PRO A 29 3.11 17.31 5.34
C PRO A 29 3.30 16.59 4.01
N GLN A 30 4.57 16.46 3.60
CA GLN A 30 4.93 15.94 2.28
C GLN A 30 4.75 14.43 2.11
N ASN A 31 4.52 13.66 3.18
CA ASN A 31 4.27 12.21 3.05
C ASN A 31 3.72 11.60 4.36
N VAL A 32 2.40 11.58 4.50
CA VAL A 32 1.74 10.79 5.55
C VAL A 32 0.99 9.67 4.86
N ASN A 33 1.62 8.49 4.84
CA ASN A 33 1.00 7.25 4.39
C ASN A 33 0.39 6.57 5.61
N PHE A 34 -0.94 6.56 5.72
CA PHE A 34 -1.61 5.83 6.79
C PHE A 34 -1.58 4.33 6.50
N ALA A 35 -0.92 3.58 7.35
CA ALA A 35 -0.93 2.12 7.31
C ALA A 35 -2.28 1.61 7.83
N ILE A 36 -2.99 0.84 7.01
CA ILE A 36 -4.18 0.11 7.44
C ILE A 36 -3.74 -1.20 8.11
N LYS A 37 -4.35 -1.54 9.26
CA LYS A 37 -4.11 -2.82 9.94
C LYS A 37 -4.41 -3.98 8.99
N SER A 38 -3.52 -4.96 8.92
CA SER A 38 -3.64 -6.11 8.02
C SER A 38 -4.98 -6.86 8.18
N HIS A 39 -5.51 -6.93 9.39
CA HIS A 39 -6.83 -7.54 9.65
C HIS A 39 -7.97 -6.89 8.85
N THR A 40 -7.98 -5.56 8.73
CA THR A 40 -8.99 -4.83 7.96
C THR A 40 -8.90 -5.15 6.46
N ILE A 41 -7.67 -5.28 5.94
CA ILE A 41 -7.42 -5.65 4.54
C ILE A 41 -7.89 -7.09 4.28
N ILE A 42 -7.55 -8.02 5.19
CA ILE A 42 -7.97 -9.42 5.12
C ILE A 42 -9.49 -9.52 5.09
N MET A 43 -10.19 -8.85 6.01
CA MET A 43 -11.65 -8.84 6.03
C MET A 43 -12.27 -8.28 4.75
N PHE A 44 -11.71 -7.19 4.21
CA PHE A 44 -12.18 -6.60 2.96
C PHE A 44 -12.04 -7.56 1.78
N LEU A 45 -10.90 -8.23 1.65
CA LEU A 45 -10.65 -9.21 0.60
C LEU A 45 -11.56 -10.46 0.73
N HIS A 46 -11.79 -10.94 1.96
CA HIS A 46 -12.77 -12.00 2.21
C HIS A 46 -14.19 -11.61 1.80
N ALA A 47 -14.61 -10.37 2.05
CA ALA A 47 -15.92 -9.88 1.63
C ALA A 47 -16.09 -9.79 0.10
N LEU A 48 -14.98 -9.81 -0.64
CA LEU A 48 -14.95 -9.85 -2.11
C LEU A 48 -14.67 -11.26 -2.67
N ASP A 49 -14.75 -12.30 -1.83
CA ASP A 49 -14.41 -13.70 -2.16
C ASP A 49 -13.00 -13.89 -2.75
N VAL A 50 -12.07 -13.00 -2.40
CA VAL A 50 -10.66 -13.11 -2.80
C VAL A 50 -9.95 -14.06 -1.85
N THR A 51 -9.41 -15.15 -2.40
CA THR A 51 -8.59 -16.09 -1.63
C THR A 51 -7.22 -15.49 -1.33
N ILE A 52 -6.84 -15.45 -0.05
CA ILE A 52 -5.54 -14.98 0.41
C ILE A 52 -4.69 -16.21 0.74
N ASN A 53 -3.52 -16.32 0.14
CA ASN A 53 -2.53 -17.35 0.47
C ASN A 53 -1.42 -16.74 1.31
N GLU A 54 -1.02 -17.43 2.38
CA GLU A 54 0.21 -17.07 3.10
C GLU A 54 1.40 -17.35 2.18
N ALA A 55 2.27 -16.35 2.04
CA ALA A 55 3.39 -16.45 1.13
C ALA A 55 4.62 -17.04 1.84
N GLU A 56 5.22 -18.08 1.24
CA GLU A 56 6.45 -18.67 1.77
C GLU A 56 7.61 -17.70 1.68
N ARG A 57 8.30 -17.47 2.80
CA ARG A 57 9.48 -16.59 2.85
C ARG A 57 10.72 -17.33 2.34
N SER A 58 10.88 -17.39 1.02
CA SER A 58 12.11 -17.89 0.38
C SER A 58 12.61 -16.91 -0.68
N GLY A 59 13.94 -16.82 -0.85
CA GLY A 59 14.58 -15.96 -1.85
C GLY A 59 14.36 -14.46 -1.63
N GLN A 60 15.18 -13.85 -0.75
CA GLN A 60 15.16 -12.39 -0.59
C GLN A 60 15.39 -11.70 -1.95
N LYS A 61 14.57 -10.69 -2.23
CA LYS A 61 14.63 -9.90 -3.45
C LYS A 61 15.21 -8.52 -3.14
N THR A 62 15.95 -7.96 -4.08
CA THR A 62 16.37 -6.57 -4.03
C THR A 62 15.18 -5.63 -4.23
N PRO A 63 15.24 -4.39 -3.73
CA PRO A 63 14.16 -3.40 -3.96
C PRO A 63 13.86 -3.15 -5.44
N ALA A 64 14.86 -3.28 -6.32
CA ALA A 64 14.70 -3.14 -7.76
C ALA A 64 13.87 -4.30 -8.35
N GLU A 65 14.14 -5.54 -7.95
CA GLU A 65 13.37 -6.71 -8.40
C GLU A 65 11.91 -6.64 -7.92
N ILE A 66 11.69 -6.26 -6.66
CA ILE A 66 10.35 -6.03 -6.12
C ILE A 66 9.62 -4.94 -6.91
N SER A 67 10.31 -3.86 -7.27
CA SER A 67 9.72 -2.76 -8.04
C SER A 67 9.36 -3.19 -9.46
N GLN A 68 10.22 -3.99 -10.10
CA GLN A 68 9.99 -4.52 -11.45
C GLN A 68 8.75 -5.43 -11.49
N GLU A 69 8.64 -6.34 -10.53
CA GLU A 69 7.46 -7.20 -10.38
C GLU A 69 6.20 -6.37 -10.09
N ALA A 70 6.34 -5.32 -9.27
CA ALA A 70 5.22 -4.47 -8.91
C ALA A 70 4.56 -3.74 -10.07
N LEU A 71 5.31 -3.44 -11.14
CA LEU A 71 4.76 -2.80 -12.33
C LEU A 71 3.63 -3.61 -12.99
N HIS A 72 3.60 -4.93 -12.79
CA HIS A 72 2.59 -5.80 -13.41
C HIS A 72 1.18 -5.61 -12.83
N TYR A 73 1.05 -4.96 -11.67
CA TYR A 73 -0.21 -4.74 -10.98
C TYR A 73 -0.40 -3.29 -10.50
N VAL A 74 0.34 -2.34 -11.09
CA VAL A 74 0.16 -0.90 -10.87
C VAL A 74 -0.68 -0.30 -12.00
N PHE A 75 -1.78 0.35 -11.64
CA PHE A 75 -2.68 0.99 -12.60
C PHE A 75 -2.85 2.47 -12.25
N GLN A 76 -2.79 3.34 -13.26
CA GLN A 76 -3.13 4.75 -13.11
C GLN A 76 -4.65 4.92 -13.26
N ILE A 77 -5.32 5.38 -12.20
CA ILE A 77 -6.74 5.75 -12.25
C ILE A 77 -6.82 7.26 -12.49
N LEU A 78 -7.47 7.65 -13.59
CA LEU A 78 -7.76 9.05 -13.90
C LEU A 78 -9.21 9.33 -13.52
N CYS A 79 -9.43 10.25 -12.59
CA CYS A 79 -10.77 10.79 -12.33
C CYS A 79 -11.12 11.80 -13.44
N ARG A 80 -12.35 11.72 -13.96
CA ARG A 80 -12.93 12.73 -14.86
C ARG A 80 -13.80 13.69 -14.08
#